data_AF-A0A349A592-F1
#
_entry.id   AF-A0A349A592-F1
#
_cell.length_a   1.000
_cell.length_b   1.000
_cell.length_c   1.000
_cell.angle_alpha   90.00
_cell.angle_beta   90.00
_cell.angle_gamma   90.00
#
_symmetry.space_group_name_H-M   'P 1'
#
loop_
_entity.id
_entity.type
_entity.pdbx_description
1 polymer ?
#
loop_
_entity_poly.entity_id
_entity_poly.type
_entity_poly.pdbx_seq_one_letter_code
_entity_poly.pdbx_strand_id
1 'polypeptide(L)'
;MKEERKTTDLYEQLRQILDMHPSRAPASPHFDEILRILFTPEEIAVAVRMSFRPKKVEDIARAAALGQDQAASLLEAMARKAVIFFKDKDGVRRYGLLPTIPGLFEFPFMKGEKTPMHAKLARLWEAYHQDALGRAFAGS
;
A
#
# COMPACT_ATOMS: atom_id res chain seq x y z
N MET A 1 17.52 16.46 -4.23
CA MET A 1 17.92 15.55 -3.13
C MET A 1 17.00 15.56 -1.90
N LYS A 2 16.44 16.70 -1.44
CA LYS A 2 15.57 16.72 -0.23
C LYS A 2 14.23 16.00 -0.42
N GLU A 3 13.60 16.18 -1.58
CA GLU A 3 12.27 15.61 -1.87
C GLU A 3 12.30 14.10 -2.02
N GLU A 4 13.28 13.57 -2.75
CA GLU A 4 13.47 12.13 -2.93
C GLU A 4 13.77 11.39 -1.61
N ARG A 5 14.48 12.06 -0.69
CA ARG A 5 14.74 11.54 0.66
C ARG A 5 13.47 11.52 1.52
N LYS A 6 12.63 12.56 1.43
CA LYS A 6 11.30 12.59 2.07
C LYS A 6 10.38 11.52 1.52
N THR A 7 10.33 11.36 0.21
CA THR A 7 9.49 10.35 -0.44
C THR A 7 9.92 8.94 -0.03
N THR A 8 11.22 8.67 0.01
CA THR A 8 11.77 7.39 0.49
C THR A 8 11.38 7.09 1.94
N ASP A 9 11.38 8.09 2.81
CA ASP A 9 10.90 7.97 4.19
C ASP A 9 9.40 7.58 4.26
N LEU A 10 8.56 8.10 3.35
CA LEU A 10 7.13 7.74 3.32
C LEU A 10 6.87 6.28 2.92
N TYR A 11 7.66 5.72 1.99
CA TYR A 11 7.54 4.30 1.63
C TYR A 11 7.90 3.38 2.79
N GLU A 12 8.98 3.70 3.52
CA GLU A 12 9.35 2.97 4.73
C GLU A 12 8.31 3.14 5.85
N GLN A 13 7.73 4.33 6.01
CA GLN A 13 6.61 4.54 6.95
C GLN A 13 5.39 3.68 6.59
N LEU A 14 4.99 3.61 5.32
CA LEU A 14 3.88 2.72 4.93
C LEU A 14 4.24 1.27 5.21
N ARG A 15 5.46 0.82 4.88
CA ARG A 15 5.92 -0.54 5.21
C ARG A 15 5.81 -0.81 6.71
N GLN A 16 6.24 0.10 7.57
CA GLN A 16 6.12 -0.05 9.02
C GLN A 16 4.67 -0.17 9.48
N ILE A 17 3.76 0.63 8.89
CA ILE A 17 2.32 0.52 9.15
C ILE A 17 1.79 -0.86 8.73
N LEU A 18 2.20 -1.35 7.56
CA LEU A 18 1.85 -2.69 7.07
C LEU A 18 2.41 -3.80 7.97
N ASP A 19 3.61 -3.61 8.53
CA ASP A 19 4.27 -4.58 9.41
C ASP A 19 3.60 -4.70 10.79
N MET A 20 2.82 -3.70 11.22
CA MET A 20 2.00 -3.80 12.43
C MET A 20 0.81 -4.77 12.27
N HIS A 21 0.43 -5.13 11.04
CA HIS A 21 -0.61 -6.12 10.79
C HIS A 21 -0.10 -7.54 11.11
N PRO A 22 -0.96 -8.48 11.55
CA PRO A 22 -0.57 -9.87 11.78
C PRO A 22 0.11 -10.56 10.59
N SER A 23 -0.15 -10.12 9.37
CA SER A 23 0.48 -10.66 8.15
C SER A 23 1.92 -10.18 7.93
N ARG A 24 2.38 -9.17 8.70
CA ARG A 24 3.73 -8.58 8.67
C ARG A 24 4.14 -8.02 7.30
N ALA A 25 5.21 -7.23 7.30
CA ALA A 25 5.84 -6.65 6.11
C ALA A 25 7.33 -6.41 6.40
N PRO A 26 8.15 -7.46 6.67
CA PRO A 26 9.56 -7.30 6.97
C PRO A 26 10.30 -6.46 5.93
N ALA A 27 11.27 -5.65 6.38
CA ALA A 27 12.06 -4.77 5.52
C ALA A 27 12.85 -5.57 4.47
N SER A 28 12.67 -5.20 3.21
CA SER A 28 13.35 -5.79 2.05
C SER A 28 13.42 -4.75 0.92
N PRO A 29 14.53 -4.69 0.17
CA PRO A 29 14.60 -3.87 -1.04
C PRO A 29 13.53 -4.26 -2.07
N HIS A 30 13.15 -5.54 -2.13
CA HIS A 30 12.09 -6.00 -3.03
C HIS A 30 10.72 -5.44 -2.65
N PHE A 31 10.43 -5.37 -1.35
CA PHE A 31 9.17 -4.82 -0.85
C PHE A 31 9.09 -3.30 -1.01
N ASP A 32 10.20 -2.58 -0.83
CA ASP A 32 10.26 -1.15 -1.17
C ASP A 32 9.92 -0.92 -2.65
N GLU A 33 10.51 -1.71 -3.54
CA GLU A 33 10.22 -1.60 -4.97
C GLU A 33 8.77 -1.97 -5.31
N ILE A 34 8.19 -2.96 -4.64
CA ILE A 34 6.76 -3.28 -4.76
C ILE A 34 5.91 -2.06 -4.40
N LEU A 35 6.14 -1.42 -3.25
CA LEU A 35 5.35 -0.25 -2.84
C LEU A 35 5.48 0.90 -3.84
N ARG A 36 6.67 1.13 -4.42
CA ARG A 36 6.91 2.15 -5.45
C ARG A 36 6.21 1.88 -6.78
N ILE A 37 5.91 0.62 -7.08
CA ILE A 37 5.09 0.26 -8.25
C ILE A 37 3.61 0.46 -7.92
N LEU A 38 3.19 0.11 -6.70
CA LEU A 38 1.79 0.12 -6.29
C LEU A 38 1.26 1.52 -5.97
N PHE A 39 2.11 2.44 -5.49
CA PHE A 39 1.73 3.79 -5.07
C PHE A 39 2.58 4.85 -5.77
N THR A 40 1.95 5.96 -6.15
CA THR A 40 2.67 7.19 -6.55
C THR A 40 3.13 7.96 -5.30
N PRO A 41 4.04 8.94 -5.44
CA PRO A 41 4.43 9.82 -4.33
C PRO A 41 3.28 10.58 -3.67
N GLU A 42 2.24 10.95 -4.42
CA GLU A 42 1.05 11.63 -3.89
C GLU A 42 0.17 10.66 -3.11
N GLU A 43 0.02 9.44 -3.60
CA GLU A 43 -0.77 8.41 -2.94
C GLU A 43 -0.09 7.89 -1.68
N ILE A 44 1.24 7.70 -1.67
CA ILE A 44 1.97 7.23 -0.49
C ILE A 44 1.83 8.24 0.66
N ALA A 45 1.82 9.55 0.35
CA ALA A 45 1.61 10.60 1.32
C ALA A 45 0.22 10.54 1.99
N VAL A 46 -0.79 10.03 1.29
CA VAL A 46 -2.12 9.76 1.86
C VAL A 46 -2.15 8.43 2.59
N ALA A 47 -1.58 7.37 2.00
CA ALA A 47 -1.61 6.01 2.55
C ALA A 47 -0.99 5.93 3.95
N VAL A 48 0.09 6.67 4.22
CA VAL A 48 0.72 6.74 5.56
C VAL A 48 -0.16 7.42 6.63
N ARG A 49 -1.29 8.03 6.24
CA ARG A 49 -2.28 8.63 7.15
C ARG A 49 -3.54 7.78 7.30
N MET A 50 -3.62 6.66 6.59
CA MET A 50 -4.73 5.73 6.63
C MET A 50 -4.56 4.68 7.74
N SER A 51 -5.55 3.81 7.89
CA SER A 51 -5.52 2.65 8.78
C SER A 51 -6.22 1.46 8.15
N PHE A 52 -6.01 0.26 8.68
CA PHE A 52 -6.77 -0.94 8.28
C PHE A 52 -8.28 -0.81 8.57
N ARG A 53 -8.66 -0.09 9.62
CA ARG A 53 -10.06 0.24 9.90
C ARG A 53 -10.53 1.33 8.91
N PRO A 54 -11.63 1.10 8.15
CA PRO A 54 -12.09 2.08 7.19
C PRO A 54 -12.55 3.40 7.82
N LYS A 55 -12.10 4.52 7.25
CA LYS A 55 -12.47 5.88 7.66
C LYS A 55 -13.12 6.63 6.51
N LYS A 56 -13.90 7.67 6.84
CA LYS A 56 -14.52 8.53 5.82
C LYS A 56 -13.46 9.36 5.11
N VAL A 57 -13.78 9.83 3.89
CA VAL A 57 -12.92 10.75 3.13
C VAL A 57 -12.56 11.99 3.95
N GLU A 58 -13.52 12.59 4.66
CA GLU A 58 -13.31 13.79 5.48
C GLU A 58 -12.25 13.61 6.57
N ASP A 59 -12.18 12.43 7.19
CA ASP A 59 -11.22 12.12 8.24
C ASP A 59 -9.81 11.89 7.66
N ILE A 60 -9.73 11.22 6.52
CA ILE A 60 -8.46 10.96 5.83
C ILE A 60 -7.91 12.27 5.25
N ALA A 61 -8.75 13.10 4.63
CA ALA A 61 -8.39 14.41 4.11
C ALA A 61 -7.79 15.30 5.21
N ARG A 62 -8.44 15.34 6.38
CA ARG A 62 -7.94 16.08 7.55
C ARG A 62 -6.58 15.55 8.01
N ALA A 63 -6.41 14.23 8.10
CA ALA A 63 -5.15 13.61 8.53
C ALA A 63 -4.01 13.82 7.51
N ALA A 64 -4.34 13.91 6.22
CA ALA A 64 -3.39 14.18 5.14
C ALA A 64 -3.19 15.68 4.84
N ALA A 65 -3.90 16.57 5.56
CA ALA A 65 -3.92 18.01 5.28
C ALA A 65 -4.26 18.35 3.81
N LEU A 66 -5.21 17.61 3.23
CA LEU A 66 -5.70 17.79 1.86
C LEU A 66 -7.14 18.33 1.84
N GLY A 67 -7.53 18.94 0.72
CA GLY A 67 -8.94 19.19 0.42
C GLY A 67 -9.71 17.88 0.24
N GLN A 68 -11.01 17.87 0.58
CA GLN A 68 -11.83 16.66 0.51
C GLN A 68 -11.91 16.08 -0.90
N ASP A 69 -12.07 16.92 -1.93
CA ASP A 69 -12.15 16.48 -3.33
C ASP A 69 -10.84 15.84 -3.79
N GLN A 70 -9.70 16.46 -3.44
CA GLN A 70 -8.38 15.92 -3.76
C GLN A 70 -8.15 14.57 -3.08
N ALA A 71 -8.50 14.45 -1.79
CA ALA A 71 -8.42 13.18 -1.07
C ALA A 71 -9.35 12.12 -1.67
N ALA A 72 -10.57 12.49 -2.06
CA ALA A 72 -11.52 11.58 -2.72
C ALA A 72 -10.95 11.04 -4.03
N SER A 73 -10.39 11.90 -4.88
CA SER A 73 -9.77 11.49 -6.14
C SER A 73 -8.60 10.52 -5.93
N LEU A 74 -7.71 10.78 -4.97
CA LEU A 74 -6.58 9.89 -4.66
C LEU A 74 -7.06 8.55 -4.09
N LEU A 75 -8.05 8.56 -3.18
CA LEU A 75 -8.62 7.35 -2.62
C LEU A 75 -9.32 6.49 -3.69
N GLU A 76 -10.09 7.10 -4.59
CA GLU A 76 -10.70 6.41 -5.72
C GLU A 76 -9.64 5.84 -6.69
N ALA A 77 -8.55 6.57 -6.94
CA ALA A 77 -7.44 6.07 -7.76
C ALA A 77 -6.76 4.84 -7.13
N MET A 78 -6.43 4.91 -5.84
CA MET A 78 -5.85 3.77 -5.12
C MET A 78 -6.82 2.57 -5.04
N ALA A 79 -8.11 2.82 -4.80
CA ALA A 79 -9.12 1.76 -4.77
C ALA A 79 -9.27 1.09 -6.14
N ARG A 80 -9.27 1.88 -7.22
CA ARG A 80 -9.28 1.36 -8.60
C ARG A 80 -8.06 0.49 -8.89
N LYS A 81 -6.89 0.83 -8.36
CA LYS A 81 -5.68 0.00 -8.47
C LYS A 81 -5.69 -1.22 -7.55
N ALA A 82 -6.71 -1.38 -6.72
CA ALA A 82 -6.82 -2.48 -5.76
C ALA A 82 -5.65 -2.52 -4.76
N VAL A 83 -5.13 -1.34 -4.37
CA VAL A 83 -4.06 -1.20 -3.35
C VAL A 83 -4.57 -0.67 -2.00
N ILE A 84 -5.83 -0.27 -1.96
CA ILE A 84 -6.63 -0.05 -0.75
C ILE A 84 -8.01 -0.66 -0.97
N PHE A 85 -8.81 -0.77 0.09
CA PHE A 85 -10.21 -1.18 -0.04
C PHE A 85 -11.17 -0.08 0.42
N PHE A 86 -12.42 -0.19 -0.01
CA PHE A 86 -13.51 0.63 0.50
C PHE A 86 -14.69 -0.21 0.97
N LYS A 87 -15.54 0.39 1.79
CA LYS A 87 -16.85 -0.13 2.20
C LYS A 87 -17.86 1.00 2.15
N ASP A 88 -19.01 0.70 1.55
CA ASP A 88 -20.16 1.58 1.61
C ASP A 88 -21.02 1.17 2.81
N LYS A 89 -21.29 2.14 3.71
CA LYS A 89 -22.18 1.94 4.85
C LYS A 89 -23.03 3.19 5.03
N ASP A 90 -24.35 3.01 4.99
CA ASP A 90 -25.37 4.06 5.12
C ASP A 90 -25.19 5.18 4.07
N GLY A 91 -24.89 4.80 2.82
CA GLY A 91 -24.61 5.75 1.73
C GLY A 91 -23.27 6.48 1.85
N VAL A 92 -22.46 6.21 2.88
CA VAL A 92 -21.16 6.85 3.09
C VAL A 92 -20.03 5.88 2.80
N ARG A 93 -19.22 6.22 1.79
CA ARG A 93 -18.01 5.48 1.42
C ARG A 93 -16.90 5.69 2.43
N ARG A 94 -16.25 4.60 2.84
CA ARG A 94 -15.13 4.58 3.79
C ARG A 94 -13.98 3.77 3.23
N TYR A 95 -12.74 4.20 3.44
CA TYR A 95 -11.54 3.62 2.86
C TYR A 95 -10.58 3.12 3.93
N GLY A 96 -9.90 2.00 3.66
CA GLY A 96 -8.91 1.40 4.56
C GLY A 96 -7.76 0.74 3.79
N LEU A 97 -6.63 0.57 4.48
CA LEU A 97 -5.45 -0.10 3.92
C LEU A 97 -5.68 -1.60 3.76
N LEU A 98 -5.14 -2.18 2.70
CA LEU A 98 -4.98 -3.62 2.58
C LEU A 98 -3.76 -4.09 3.37
N PRO A 99 -3.79 -5.25 4.04
CA PRO A 99 -2.58 -5.85 4.55
C PRO A 99 -1.75 -6.44 3.40
N THR A 100 -0.56 -6.96 3.71
CA THR A 100 0.29 -7.63 2.73
C THR A 100 -0.39 -8.85 2.13
N ILE A 101 -0.83 -9.77 2.99
CA ILE A 101 -1.53 -11.02 2.64
C ILE A 101 -2.59 -11.33 3.72
N PRO A 102 -3.86 -11.58 3.38
CA PRO A 102 -4.46 -11.37 2.07
C PRO A 102 -4.66 -9.88 1.76
N GLY A 103 -4.12 -9.36 0.66
CA GLY A 103 -4.33 -7.98 0.22
C GLY A 103 -3.44 -7.57 -0.95
N LEU A 104 -2.37 -6.83 -0.67
CA LEU A 104 -1.49 -6.23 -1.68
C LEU A 104 -0.81 -7.26 -2.60
N PHE A 105 -0.63 -8.49 -2.13
CA PHE A 105 -0.06 -9.57 -2.93
C PHE A 105 -0.99 -9.98 -4.09
N GLU A 106 -2.29 -10.13 -3.83
CA GLU A 106 -3.21 -10.72 -4.80
C GLU A 106 -4.12 -9.71 -5.51
N PHE A 107 -4.58 -8.66 -4.83
CA PHE A 107 -5.67 -7.81 -5.32
C PHE A 107 -5.29 -7.03 -6.60
N PRO A 108 -4.05 -6.51 -6.76
CA PRO A 108 -3.62 -5.91 -8.02
C PRO A 108 -3.69 -6.85 -9.23
N PHE A 109 -3.61 -8.17 -9.04
CA PHE A 109 -3.68 -9.16 -10.12
C PHE A 109 -5.10 -9.62 -10.46
N MET A 110 -6.09 -9.34 -9.62
CA MET A 110 -7.45 -9.90 -9.75
C MET A 110 -8.22 -9.41 -10.98
N LYS A 111 -7.78 -8.31 -11.61
CA LYS A 111 -8.38 -7.83 -12.87
C LYS A 111 -8.05 -8.70 -14.08
N GLY A 112 -7.16 -9.68 -13.93
CA GLY A 112 -6.77 -10.59 -15.02
C GLY A 112 -5.88 -9.96 -16.09
N GLU A 113 -5.46 -8.71 -15.89
CA GLU A 113 -4.55 -8.01 -16.78
C GLU A 113 -3.15 -8.63 -16.71
N LYS A 114 -2.53 -8.89 -17.86
CA LYS A 114 -1.16 -9.38 -17.96
C LYS A 114 -0.29 -8.33 -18.64
N THR A 115 0.20 -7.38 -17.85
CA THR A 115 1.09 -6.30 -18.33
C THR A 115 2.53 -6.53 -17.87
N PRO A 116 3.53 -5.84 -18.46
CA PRO A 116 4.90 -5.89 -17.97
C PRO A 116 5.05 -5.53 -16.48
N MET A 117 4.19 -4.61 -15.99
CA MET A 117 4.12 -4.28 -14.56
C MET A 117 3.70 -5.50 -13.71
N HIS A 118 2.69 -6.27 -14.14
CA HIS A 118 2.27 -7.48 -13.43
C HIS A 118 3.37 -8.54 -13.41
N ALA A 119 4.06 -8.75 -14.54
CA ALA A 119 5.20 -9.68 -14.60
C ALA A 119 6.34 -9.24 -13.66
N LYS A 120 6.59 -7.93 -13.55
CA LYS A 120 7.59 -7.38 -12.63
C LYS A 120 7.18 -7.58 -11.17
N LEU A 121 5.94 -7.25 -10.81
CA LEU A 121 5.42 -7.47 -9.46
C LEU A 121 5.50 -8.95 -9.06
N ALA A 122 5.14 -9.88 -9.96
CA ALA A 122 5.23 -11.31 -9.68
C ALA A 122 6.66 -11.75 -9.29
N ARG A 123 7.67 -11.30 -10.05
CA ARG A 123 9.09 -11.58 -9.76
C ARG A 123 9.55 -10.96 -8.45
N LEU A 124 9.12 -9.72 -8.15
CA LEU A 124 9.48 -9.04 -6.90
C LEU A 124 8.83 -9.73 -5.70
N TRP A 125 7.58 -10.16 -5.81
CA TRP A 125 6.92 -10.91 -4.75
C TRP A 125 7.59 -12.26 -4.52
N GLU A 126 7.98 -12.98 -5.57
CA GLU A 126 8.75 -14.22 -5.44
C GLU A 126 10.09 -13.99 -4.72
N ALA A 127 10.87 -13.00 -5.15
CA ALA A 127 12.12 -12.63 -4.51
C ALA A 127 11.92 -12.21 -3.04
N TYR A 128 10.87 -11.42 -2.76
CA TYR A 128 10.53 -11.02 -1.40
C TYR A 128 10.20 -12.21 -0.49
N HIS A 129 9.45 -13.19 -0.98
CA HIS A 129 9.13 -14.39 -0.20
C HIS A 129 10.37 -15.25 0.06
N GLN A 130 11.24 -15.42 -0.94
CA GLN A 130 12.50 -16.16 -0.77
C GLN A 130 13.41 -15.48 0.27
N ASP A 131 13.55 -14.15 0.20
CA ASP A 131 14.33 -13.36 1.16
C ASP A 131 13.74 -13.43 2.58
N ALA A 132 12.42 -13.25 2.71
CA ALA A 132 11.74 -13.24 4.00
C ALA A 132 11.77 -14.63 4.67
N LEU A 133 11.56 -15.71 3.89
CA LEU A 133 11.72 -17.09 4.36
C LEU A 133 13.18 -17.37 4.70
N GLY A 134 14.12 -17.00 3.85
CA GLY A 134 15.56 -17.16 4.10
C GLY A 134 16.00 -16.51 5.41
N ARG A 135 15.49 -15.32 5.73
CA ARG A 135 15.73 -14.65 7.02
C ARG A 135 15.05 -15.33 8.21
N ALA A 136 13.88 -15.93 8.01
CA ALA A 136 13.19 -16.70 9.05
C ALA A 136 13.91 -18.02 9.38
N PHE A 137 14.60 -18.63 8.41
CA PHE A 137 15.36 -19.88 8.60
C PHE A 137 16.85 -19.67 8.92
N ALA A 138 17.43 -18.51 8.59
CA ALA A 138 18.81 -18.16 8.97
C ALA A 138 18.94 -17.66 10.42
N GLY A 139 17.83 -17.57 11.15
CA GLY A 139 17.77 -17.28 12.58
C GLY A 139 17.55 -18.54 13.41
N SER A 140 18.53 -19.43 13.46
CA SER A 140 18.65 -20.50 14.47
C SER A 140 20.09 -20.59 14.95
#